data_AF-A0A1W0ABY9-F1
#
_entry.id   AF-A0A1W0ABY9-F1
#
_cell.length_a   1.000
_cell.length_b   1.000
_cell.length_c   1.000
_cell.angle_alpha   90.00
_cell.angle_beta   90.00
_cell.angle_gamma   90.00
#
_symmetry.space_group_name_H-M   'P 1'
#
loop_
_entity.id
_entity.type
_entity.pdbx_description
1 polymer ?
#
loop_
_entity_poly.entity_id
_entity_poly.type
_entity_poly.pdbx_seq_one_letter_code
_entity_poly.pdbx_strand_id
1 'polypeptide(L)'
;MMVLLGEVGGTDEFEVCRAIKNGVITKPLVAWCIGTCAKIFPFEVQFGHAGACATGESETAEAKNAALAHAGAIVPANFDQFGQAIRDTYNKLVASGALVPRPEPPIPAVPMDYAWAKKLGMIRKPANFISSITDDRGEELTYAGMPISSVFENELGVGGVLGLLWFKRRLPAYATKFIEMVLMVTADHGPAVSGAHNTIVTARAGKDLISSLVSGLMTVGPRFGGA
;
A
#
# COMPACT_ATOMS: atom_id res chain seq x y z
N MET A 1 -34.56 0.84 -18.06
CA MET A 1 -33.84 -0.41 -18.38
C MET A 1 -33.06 -0.89 -17.16
N MET A 2 -32.63 -2.14 -17.17
CA MET A 2 -31.72 -2.74 -16.21
C MET A 2 -30.58 -3.41 -16.98
N VAL A 3 -29.42 -3.55 -16.35
CA VAL A 3 -28.25 -4.23 -16.90
C VAL A 3 -27.80 -5.27 -15.90
N LEU A 4 -27.61 -6.51 -16.33
CA LEU A 4 -27.12 -7.62 -15.53
C LEU A 4 -25.83 -8.16 -16.13
N LEU A 5 -24.76 -8.20 -15.33
CA LEU A 5 -23.52 -8.87 -15.67
C LEU A 5 -23.35 -10.04 -14.69
N GLY A 6 -23.72 -11.23 -15.15
CA GLY A 6 -23.58 -12.48 -14.39
C GLY A 6 -22.25 -13.16 -14.69
N GLU A 7 -22.05 -14.33 -14.09
CA GLU A 7 -20.83 -15.13 -14.26
C GLU A 7 -21.12 -16.63 -14.34
N VAL A 8 -20.10 -17.42 -14.66
CA VAL A 8 -20.10 -18.88 -14.54
C VAL A 8 -20.17 -19.28 -13.06
N GLY A 9 -20.82 -20.39 -12.73
CA GLY A 9 -20.97 -20.90 -11.36
C GLY A 9 -22.25 -20.41 -10.66
N GLY A 10 -22.89 -21.28 -9.88
CA GLY A 10 -24.18 -20.99 -9.24
C GLY A 10 -25.37 -20.86 -10.22
N THR A 11 -26.55 -20.52 -9.70
CA THR A 11 -27.82 -20.55 -10.46
C THR A 11 -28.70 -19.30 -10.31
N ASP A 12 -28.17 -18.23 -9.71
CA ASP A 12 -28.93 -17.01 -9.41
C ASP A 12 -29.58 -16.37 -10.64
N GLU A 13 -28.94 -16.44 -11.82
CA GLU A 13 -29.47 -15.87 -13.05
C GLU A 13 -30.73 -16.58 -13.56
N PHE A 14 -30.97 -17.83 -13.15
CA PHE A 14 -32.24 -18.50 -13.45
C PHE A 14 -33.41 -17.95 -12.64
N GLU A 15 -33.17 -17.41 -11.44
CA GLU A 15 -34.22 -16.71 -10.68
C GLU A 15 -34.60 -15.41 -11.39
N VAL A 16 -33.64 -14.75 -12.04
CA VAL A 16 -33.92 -13.58 -12.92
C VAL A 16 -34.76 -14.01 -14.12
N CYS A 17 -34.42 -15.13 -14.76
CA CYS A 17 -35.24 -15.69 -15.84
C CYS A 17 -36.69 -15.93 -15.38
N ARG A 18 -36.88 -16.49 -14.19
CA ARG A 18 -38.19 -16.73 -13.58
C ARG A 18 -38.93 -15.42 -13.30
N ALA A 19 -38.24 -14.41 -12.77
CA ALA A 19 -38.81 -13.10 -12.50
C ALA A 19 -39.27 -12.36 -13.78
N ILE A 20 -38.55 -12.51 -14.90
CA ILE A 20 -38.99 -11.97 -16.19
C ILE A 20 -40.25 -12.70 -16.67
N LYS A 21 -40.23 -14.04 -16.67
CA LYS A 21 -41.37 -14.86 -17.14
C LYS A 21 -42.64 -14.65 -16.31
N ASN A 22 -42.49 -14.47 -15.00
CA ASN A 22 -43.61 -14.23 -14.09
C ASN A 22 -44.08 -12.76 -14.08
N GLY A 23 -43.52 -11.89 -14.93
CA GLY A 23 -43.91 -10.48 -15.04
C GLY A 23 -43.51 -9.61 -13.85
N VAL A 24 -42.64 -10.10 -12.96
CA VAL A 24 -42.08 -9.31 -11.86
C VAL A 24 -41.08 -8.29 -12.40
N ILE A 25 -40.25 -8.70 -13.36
CA ILE A 25 -39.37 -7.82 -14.11
C ILE A 25 -40.05 -7.42 -15.41
N THR A 26 -40.47 -6.15 -15.49
CA THR A 26 -41.16 -5.58 -16.67
C THR A 26 -40.31 -4.57 -17.44
N LYS A 27 -39.25 -4.04 -16.84
CA LYS A 27 -38.31 -3.12 -17.50
C LYS A 27 -37.39 -3.92 -18.43
N PRO A 28 -36.99 -3.38 -19.61
CA PRO A 28 -36.03 -4.05 -20.50
C PRO A 28 -34.74 -4.38 -19.75
N LEU A 29 -34.33 -5.65 -19.82
CA LEU A 29 -33.12 -6.17 -19.20
C LEU A 29 -32.10 -6.53 -20.29
N VAL A 30 -30.93 -5.91 -20.25
CA VAL A 30 -29.76 -6.33 -21.04
C VAL A 30 -28.89 -7.20 -20.14
N ALA A 31 -28.58 -8.42 -20.54
CA ALA A 31 -27.89 -9.38 -19.70
C ALA A 31 -26.75 -10.10 -20.42
N TRP A 32 -25.67 -10.40 -19.70
CA TRP A 32 -24.59 -11.25 -20.18
C TRP A 32 -23.92 -11.95 -18.99
N CYS A 33 -23.69 -13.26 -19.11
CA CYS A 33 -22.92 -14.06 -18.17
C CYS A 33 -21.50 -14.29 -18.72
N ILE A 34 -20.48 -13.86 -17.98
CA ILE A 34 -19.06 -14.07 -18.33
C ILE A 34 -18.59 -15.47 -17.94
N GLY A 35 -17.45 -15.92 -18.49
CA GLY A 35 -16.92 -17.27 -18.24
C GLY A 35 -17.29 -18.29 -19.32
N THR A 36 -17.66 -17.84 -20.52
CA THR A 36 -17.94 -18.72 -21.68
C THR A 36 -16.73 -19.54 -22.12
N CYS A 37 -15.51 -19.11 -21.78
CA CYS A 37 -14.29 -19.86 -22.05
C CYS A 37 -14.14 -21.13 -21.20
N ALA A 38 -14.90 -21.29 -20.10
CA ALA A 38 -14.85 -22.47 -19.24
C ALA A 38 -15.01 -23.77 -20.04
N LYS A 39 -15.86 -23.75 -21.08
CA LYS A 39 -16.11 -24.89 -21.97
C LYS A 39 -14.92 -25.30 -22.84
N ILE A 40 -13.96 -24.41 -23.05
CA ILE A 40 -12.80 -24.66 -23.91
C ILE A 40 -11.78 -25.51 -23.15
N PHE A 41 -11.80 -25.44 -21.83
CA PHE A 41 -10.91 -26.24 -20.99
C PHE A 41 -11.43 -27.68 -20.87
N PRO A 42 -10.54 -28.67 -20.94
CA PRO A 42 -10.93 -30.08 -20.80
C PRO A 42 -11.16 -30.50 -19.33
N PHE A 43 -11.03 -29.57 -18.38
CA PHE A 43 -11.19 -29.78 -16.95
C PHE A 43 -11.87 -28.58 -16.31
N GLU A 44 -12.41 -28.79 -15.11
CA GLU A 44 -13.02 -27.72 -14.29
C GLU A 44 -11.97 -26.71 -13.85
N VAL A 45 -12.25 -25.43 -14.09
CA VAL A 45 -11.38 -24.31 -13.72
C VAL A 45 -12.11 -23.45 -12.70
N GLN A 46 -11.54 -23.32 -11.51
CA GLN A 46 -11.92 -22.29 -10.55
C GLN A 46 -11.35 -20.95 -11.01
N PHE A 47 -12.23 -20.00 -11.32
CA PHE A 47 -11.82 -18.62 -11.62
C PHE A 47 -11.67 -17.79 -10.33
N GLY A 48 -11.21 -16.54 -10.46
CA GLY A 48 -10.77 -15.72 -9.32
C GLY A 48 -11.83 -15.43 -8.26
N HIS A 49 -13.10 -15.28 -8.64
CA HIS A 49 -14.19 -15.19 -7.66
C HIS A 49 -14.48 -16.58 -7.08
N ALA A 50 -14.69 -16.67 -5.76
CA ALA A 50 -14.90 -17.95 -5.08
C ALA A 50 -16.04 -18.80 -5.68
N GLY A 51 -17.13 -18.15 -6.12
CA GLY A 51 -18.27 -18.80 -6.75
C GLY A 51 -18.11 -19.09 -8.25
N ALA A 52 -17.03 -18.62 -8.89
CA ALA A 52 -16.85 -18.72 -10.33
C ALA A 52 -16.26 -20.08 -10.75
N CYS A 53 -17.01 -21.15 -10.47
CA CYS A 53 -16.72 -22.51 -10.87
C CYS A 53 -18.03 -23.20 -11.27
N ALA A 54 -18.08 -23.78 -12.46
CA ALA A 54 -19.24 -24.56 -12.89
C ALA A 54 -19.01 -26.03 -12.58
N THR A 55 -19.83 -26.57 -11.69
CA THR A 55 -19.86 -28.00 -11.34
C THR A 55 -20.89 -28.79 -12.16
N GLY A 56 -21.71 -28.09 -12.95
CA GLY A 56 -22.71 -28.68 -13.85
C GLY A 56 -23.10 -27.76 -15.00
N GLU A 57 -23.79 -28.30 -16.01
CA GLU A 57 -24.17 -27.56 -17.22
C GLU A 57 -25.00 -26.30 -16.94
N SER A 58 -25.92 -26.36 -15.96
CA SER A 58 -26.73 -25.20 -15.56
C SER A 58 -25.89 -24.05 -15.04
N GLU A 59 -24.72 -24.34 -14.45
CA GLU A 59 -23.84 -23.32 -13.90
C GLU A 59 -22.94 -22.69 -14.98
N THR A 60 -22.93 -23.23 -16.20
CA THR A 60 -22.13 -22.67 -17.29
C THR A 60 -22.69 -21.31 -17.73
N ALA A 61 -21.77 -20.39 -18.07
CA ALA A 61 -22.15 -19.08 -18.60
C ALA A 61 -23.01 -19.18 -19.87
N GLU A 62 -22.78 -20.20 -20.71
CA GLU A 62 -23.55 -20.41 -21.94
C GLU A 62 -24.99 -20.82 -21.67
N ALA A 63 -25.20 -21.76 -20.74
CA ALA A 63 -26.54 -22.18 -20.33
C ALA A 63 -27.32 -21.00 -19.75
N LYS A 64 -26.68 -20.18 -18.91
CA LYS A 64 -27.29 -18.97 -18.34
C LYS A 64 -27.62 -17.93 -19.41
N ASN A 65 -26.69 -17.64 -20.33
CA ASN A 65 -26.93 -16.71 -21.44
C ASN A 65 -28.10 -17.16 -22.32
N ALA A 66 -28.15 -18.44 -22.68
CA ALA A 66 -29.24 -19.02 -23.45
C ALA A 66 -30.59 -18.92 -22.70
N ALA A 67 -30.60 -19.22 -21.39
CA ALA A 67 -31.78 -19.14 -20.56
C ALA A 67 -32.30 -17.70 -20.42
N LEU A 68 -31.41 -16.73 -20.22
CA LEU A 68 -31.73 -15.31 -20.14
C LEU A 68 -32.31 -14.79 -21.47
N ALA A 69 -31.69 -15.16 -22.59
CA ALA A 69 -32.19 -14.81 -23.92
C ALA A 69 -33.60 -15.37 -24.15
N HIS A 70 -33.82 -16.64 -23.80
CA HIS A 70 -35.12 -17.29 -23.92
C HIS A 70 -36.18 -16.71 -22.96
N ALA A 71 -35.77 -16.19 -21.80
CA ALA A 71 -36.67 -15.51 -20.88
C ALA A 71 -37.11 -14.11 -21.36
N GLY A 72 -36.49 -13.57 -22.42
CA GLY A 72 -36.79 -12.26 -22.97
C GLY A 72 -35.80 -11.14 -22.57
N ALA A 73 -34.67 -11.50 -21.95
CA ALA A 73 -33.56 -10.57 -21.79
C ALA A 73 -32.86 -10.34 -23.13
N ILE A 74 -32.25 -9.16 -23.29
CA ILE A 74 -31.44 -8.81 -24.45
C ILE A 74 -30.02 -9.29 -24.17
N VAL A 75 -29.64 -10.42 -24.77
CA VAL A 75 -28.33 -11.04 -24.58
C VAL A 75 -27.51 -10.91 -25.87
N PRO A 76 -26.35 -10.24 -25.84
CA PRO A 76 -25.48 -10.12 -27.02
C PRO A 76 -24.80 -11.45 -27.37
N ALA A 77 -24.15 -11.54 -28.53
CA ALA A 77 -23.44 -12.76 -28.92
C ALA A 77 -22.13 -12.98 -28.12
N ASN A 78 -21.52 -11.89 -27.65
CA ASN A 78 -20.30 -11.88 -26.84
C ASN A 78 -20.22 -10.60 -25.99
N PHE A 79 -19.22 -10.54 -25.11
CA PHE A 79 -19.05 -9.41 -24.19
C PHE A 79 -18.71 -8.09 -24.91
N ASP A 80 -17.96 -8.13 -26.02
CA ASP A 80 -17.61 -6.92 -26.78
C ASP A 80 -18.84 -6.18 -27.32
N GLN A 81 -19.90 -6.92 -27.63
CA GLN A 81 -21.19 -6.39 -28.08
C GLN A 81 -22.10 -5.91 -26.94
N PHE A 82 -21.72 -6.13 -25.67
CA PHE A 82 -22.56 -5.79 -24.52
C PHE A 82 -22.81 -4.28 -24.42
N GLY A 83 -21.76 -3.46 -24.63
CA GLY A 83 -21.90 -2.00 -24.67
C GLY A 83 -22.84 -1.52 -25.78
N GLN A 84 -22.82 -2.18 -26.95
CA GLN A 84 -23.72 -1.87 -28.06
C GLN A 84 -25.17 -2.24 -27.72
N ALA A 85 -25.42 -3.41 -27.13
CA ALA A 85 -26.75 -3.83 -26.70
C ALA A 85 -27.37 -2.88 -25.65
N ILE A 86 -26.55 -2.40 -24.71
CA ILE A 86 -26.96 -1.37 -23.73
C ILE A 86 -27.33 -0.07 -24.45
N ARG A 87 -26.46 0.42 -25.35
CA ARG A 87 -26.69 1.64 -26.13
C ARG A 87 -27.97 1.56 -26.96
N ASP A 88 -28.19 0.45 -27.66
CA ASP A 88 -29.37 0.25 -28.51
C ASP A 88 -30.65 0.22 -27.67
N THR A 89 -30.62 -0.43 -26.52
CA THR A 89 -31.75 -0.47 -25.58
C THR A 89 -32.06 0.91 -25.01
N TYR A 90 -31.03 1.67 -24.64
CA TYR A 90 -31.17 3.06 -24.20
C TYR A 90 -31.78 3.94 -25.30
N ASN A 91 -31.25 3.88 -26.52
CA ASN A 91 -31.74 4.65 -27.65
C ASN A 91 -33.20 4.33 -27.99
N LYS A 92 -33.61 3.05 -27.91
CA LYS A 92 -35.02 2.64 -28.06
C LYS A 92 -35.93 3.28 -27.01
N LEU A 93 -35.48 3.36 -25.75
CA LEU A 93 -36.25 3.98 -24.67
C LEU A 93 -36.33 5.50 -24.79
N VAL A 94 -35.28 6.14 -25.32
CA VAL A 94 -35.31 7.58 -25.63
C VAL A 94 -36.26 7.85 -26.80
N ALA A 95 -36.15 7.07 -27.87
CA ALA A 95 -37.01 7.18 -29.05
C ALA A 95 -38.49 6.94 -28.73
N SER A 96 -38.80 6.05 -27.77
CA SER A 96 -40.18 5.82 -27.31
C SER A 96 -40.71 6.87 -26.32
N GLY A 97 -39.88 7.82 -25.90
CA GLY A 97 -40.22 8.82 -24.88
C GLY A 97 -40.26 8.28 -23.44
N ALA A 98 -39.97 6.99 -23.24
CA ALA A 98 -39.90 6.38 -21.91
C ALA A 98 -38.71 6.90 -21.08
N LEU A 99 -37.68 7.44 -21.72
CA LEU A 99 -36.54 8.08 -21.08
C LEU A 99 -36.27 9.45 -21.72
N VAL A 100 -36.25 10.51 -20.92
CA VAL A 100 -35.92 11.87 -21.37
C VAL A 100 -34.55 12.26 -20.80
N PRO A 101 -33.50 12.37 -21.63
CA PRO A 101 -32.17 12.79 -21.18
C PRO A 101 -32.22 14.18 -20.55
N ARG A 102 -31.52 14.34 -19.42
CA ARG A 102 -31.40 15.63 -18.73
C ARG A 102 -30.07 16.31 -19.10
N PRO A 103 -30.01 17.66 -19.13
CA PRO A 103 -28.76 18.36 -19.30
C PRO A 103 -27.82 18.06 -18.13
N GLU A 104 -26.53 17.92 -18.44
CA GLU A 104 -25.51 17.60 -17.45
C GLU A 104 -25.19 18.85 -16.61
N PRO A 105 -25.30 18.79 -15.27
CA PRO A 105 -24.97 19.93 -14.42
C PRO A 105 -23.44 20.14 -14.31
N PRO A 106 -22.97 21.35 -13.99
CA PRO A 106 -21.55 21.58 -13.75
C PRO A 106 -21.09 20.80 -12.51
N ILE A 107 -19.94 20.13 -12.64
CA ILE A 107 -19.34 19.32 -11.57
C ILE A 107 -18.60 20.25 -10.58
N PRO A 108 -18.80 20.13 -9.25
CA PRO A 108 -18.04 20.89 -8.27
C PRO A 108 -16.54 20.60 -8.36
N ALA A 109 -15.71 21.64 -8.34
CA ALA A 109 -14.26 21.49 -8.36
C ALA A 109 -13.74 21.05 -6.98
N VAL A 110 -12.97 19.96 -6.95
CA VAL A 110 -12.28 19.46 -5.75
C VAL A 110 -10.78 19.76 -5.89
N PRO A 111 -10.13 20.33 -4.86
CA PRO A 111 -8.69 20.56 -4.90
C PRO A 111 -7.92 19.26 -5.09
N MET A 112 -6.82 19.32 -5.84
CA MET A 112 -5.92 18.18 -6.01
C MET A 112 -5.16 17.89 -4.71
N ASP A 113 -5.00 16.61 -4.38
CA ASP A 113 -4.16 16.19 -3.26
C ASP A 113 -2.71 16.63 -3.43
N TYR A 114 -2.15 17.16 -2.35
CA TYR A 114 -0.75 17.60 -2.31
C TYR A 114 0.23 16.50 -2.77
N ALA A 115 0.00 15.26 -2.32
CA ALA A 115 0.86 14.13 -2.68
C ALA A 115 0.84 13.86 -4.20
N TRP A 116 -0.33 13.98 -4.82
CA TRP A 116 -0.51 13.80 -6.26
C TRP A 116 0.15 14.93 -7.04
N ALA A 117 -0.13 16.19 -6.65
CA ALA A 117 0.47 17.37 -7.26
C ALA A 117 2.01 17.35 -7.17
N LYS A 118 2.57 16.90 -6.04
CA LYS A 118 4.01 16.73 -5.86
C LYS A 118 4.57 15.60 -6.74
N LYS A 119 3.89 14.45 -6.81
CA LYS A 119 4.30 13.30 -7.63
C LYS A 119 4.30 13.62 -9.13
N LEU A 120 3.34 14.42 -9.58
CA LEU A 120 3.25 14.92 -10.95
C LEU A 120 4.21 16.09 -11.23
N GLY A 121 4.93 16.60 -10.23
CA GLY A 121 5.84 17.75 -10.39
C GLY A 121 5.15 19.09 -10.64
N MET A 122 3.84 19.18 -10.36
CA MET A 122 3.06 20.43 -10.53
C MET A 122 3.41 21.49 -9.49
N ILE A 123 3.92 21.05 -8.34
CA ILE A 123 4.32 21.92 -7.23
C ILE A 123 5.69 21.51 -6.70
N ARG A 124 6.39 22.47 -6.08
CA ARG A 124 7.62 22.25 -5.32
C ARG A 124 7.44 22.74 -3.89
N LYS A 125 7.85 21.94 -2.91
CA LYS A 125 7.91 22.31 -1.50
C LYS A 125 9.35 22.18 -1.01
N PRO A 126 9.99 23.26 -0.52
CA PRO A 126 11.34 23.20 0.00
C PRO A 126 11.42 22.30 1.24
N ALA A 127 12.57 21.64 1.43
CA ALA A 127 12.84 20.85 2.62
C ALA A 127 13.17 21.77 3.81
N ASN A 128 12.66 21.43 4.99
CA ASN A 128 12.92 22.19 6.22
C ASN A 128 14.19 21.74 6.95
N PHE A 129 14.65 20.51 6.67
CA PHE A 129 15.78 19.89 7.33
C PHE A 129 16.71 19.26 6.29
N ILE A 130 17.99 19.21 6.64
CA ILE A 130 19.04 18.54 5.86
C ILE A 130 19.75 17.57 6.80
N SER A 131 19.81 16.29 6.42
CA SER A 131 20.65 15.27 7.05
C SER A 131 21.68 14.77 6.03
N SER A 132 22.89 14.48 6.48
CA SER A 132 23.98 13.99 5.60
C SER A 132 24.76 12.81 6.18
N ILE A 133 24.32 12.26 7.31
CA ILE A 133 25.05 11.21 8.05
C ILE A 133 24.40 9.83 7.89
N THR A 134 23.09 9.78 7.65
CA THR A 134 22.33 8.54 7.45
C THR A 134 21.23 8.74 6.42
N ASP A 135 20.88 7.67 5.70
CA ASP A 135 19.68 7.60 4.86
C ASP A 135 19.01 6.23 5.07
N ASP A 136 17.76 6.25 5.53
CA ASP A 136 16.91 5.10 5.87
C ASP A 136 15.73 4.94 4.91
N ARG A 137 15.63 5.77 3.87
CA ARG A 137 14.49 5.79 2.94
C ARG A 137 14.61 4.74 1.83
N GLY A 138 15.81 4.23 1.59
CA GLY A 138 16.08 3.20 0.59
C GLY A 138 15.70 1.80 1.08
N GLU A 139 16.00 0.79 0.26
CA GLU A 139 15.83 -0.63 0.64
C GLU A 139 16.75 -1.03 1.79
N GLU A 140 17.87 -0.32 1.95
CA GLU A 140 18.88 -0.59 2.98
C GLU A 140 19.33 0.70 3.67
N LEU A 141 19.56 0.61 4.98
CA LEU A 141 20.14 1.68 5.78
C LEU A 141 21.57 2.01 5.29
N THR A 142 21.86 3.30 5.14
CA THR A 142 23.21 3.77 4.82
C THR A 142 23.78 4.68 5.91
N TYR A 143 25.08 4.52 6.19
CA TYR A 143 25.88 5.40 7.03
C TYR A 143 26.88 6.16 6.17
N ALA A 144 26.68 7.48 6.05
CA ALA A 144 27.43 8.36 5.17
C ALA A 144 27.59 7.81 3.73
N GLY A 145 26.52 7.20 3.21
CA GLY A 145 26.50 6.59 1.88
C GLY A 145 27.04 5.15 1.79
N MET A 146 27.59 4.59 2.88
CA MET A 146 27.96 3.18 2.95
C MET A 146 26.77 2.34 3.40
N PRO A 147 26.34 1.32 2.64
CA PRO A 147 25.28 0.40 3.06
C PRO A 147 25.67 -0.37 4.34
N ILE A 148 24.69 -0.65 5.20
CA ILE A 148 24.92 -1.30 6.49
C ILE A 148 25.53 -2.70 6.33
N SER A 149 25.15 -3.47 5.30
CA SER A 149 25.79 -4.74 4.92
C SER A 149 27.30 -4.58 4.73
N SER A 150 27.73 -3.61 3.93
CA SER A 150 29.15 -3.32 3.69
C SER A 150 29.89 -2.93 4.97
N VAL A 151 29.23 -2.25 5.92
CA VAL A 151 29.83 -1.93 7.24
C VAL A 151 30.21 -3.22 7.99
N PHE A 152 29.34 -4.23 7.96
CA PHE A 152 29.59 -5.51 8.61
C PHE A 152 30.56 -6.40 7.83
N GLU A 153 30.41 -6.49 6.51
CA GLU A 153 31.32 -7.25 5.64
C GLU A 153 32.78 -6.79 5.74
N ASN A 154 32.98 -5.49 5.94
CA ASN A 154 34.31 -4.89 6.10
C ASN A 154 34.76 -4.81 7.56
N GLU A 155 34.02 -5.42 8.50
CA GLU A 155 34.33 -5.51 9.92
C GLU A 155 34.72 -4.15 10.54
N LEU A 156 34.00 -3.08 10.18
CA LEU A 156 34.39 -1.71 10.55
C LEU A 156 34.34 -1.42 12.06
N GLY A 157 33.59 -2.24 12.81
CA GLY A 157 33.42 -2.09 14.25
C GLY A 157 32.75 -0.78 14.67
N VAL A 158 32.71 -0.53 15.98
CA VAL A 158 32.09 0.68 16.53
C VAL A 158 32.89 1.92 16.13
N GLY A 159 34.23 1.83 16.13
CA GLY A 159 35.09 2.95 15.74
C GLY A 159 34.90 3.36 14.27
N GLY A 160 34.69 2.42 13.37
CA GLY A 160 34.41 2.71 11.96
C GLY A 160 33.02 3.29 11.72
N VAL A 161 31.99 2.80 12.43
CA VAL A 161 30.65 3.39 12.40
C VAL A 161 30.67 4.85 12.89
N LEU A 162 31.37 5.13 14.00
CA LEU A 162 31.58 6.51 14.48
C LEU A 162 32.32 7.36 13.43
N GLY A 163 33.29 6.78 12.73
CA GLY A 163 33.97 7.40 11.59
C GLY A 163 33.02 7.90 10.51
N LEU A 164 32.07 7.05 10.11
CA LEU A 164 31.06 7.38 9.11
C LEU A 164 30.06 8.43 9.65
N LEU A 165 29.51 8.22 10.84
CA LEU A 165 28.44 9.07 11.36
C LEU A 165 28.93 10.46 11.80
N TRP A 166 30.09 10.57 12.44
CA TRP A 166 30.60 11.84 12.96
C TRP A 166 31.42 12.61 11.93
N PHE A 167 32.24 11.92 11.14
CA PHE A 167 33.18 12.56 10.22
C PHE A 167 32.82 12.37 8.75
N LYS A 168 31.85 11.52 8.41
CA LYS A 168 31.52 11.13 7.04
C LYS A 168 32.73 10.60 6.28
N ARG A 169 33.58 9.83 6.97
CA ARG A 169 34.82 9.25 6.42
C ARG A 169 34.95 7.78 6.80
N ARG A 170 35.39 6.97 5.84
CA ARG A 170 35.94 5.65 6.12
C ARG A 170 37.36 5.83 6.65
N LEU A 171 37.50 5.78 7.98
CA LEU A 171 38.79 5.91 8.63
C LEU A 171 39.65 4.64 8.43
N PRO A 172 40.99 4.75 8.42
CA PRO A 172 41.86 3.60 8.40
C PRO A 172 41.74 2.77 9.68
N ALA A 173 42.05 1.47 9.61
CA ALA A 173 41.85 0.53 10.71
C ALA A 173 42.56 0.92 12.03
N TYR A 174 43.73 1.54 11.96
CA TYR A 174 44.42 2.02 13.17
C TYR A 174 43.65 3.16 13.85
N ALA A 175 42.98 4.02 13.08
CA ALA A 175 42.22 5.15 13.62
C ALA A 175 40.87 4.69 14.19
N THR A 176 40.20 3.74 13.54
CA THR A 176 38.99 3.11 14.11
C THR A 176 39.32 2.41 15.41
N LYS A 177 40.44 1.67 15.45
CA LYS A 177 40.90 1.01 16.68
C LYS A 177 41.27 2.00 17.78
N PHE A 178 41.91 3.10 17.42
CA PHE A 178 42.23 4.17 18.37
C PHE A 178 40.97 4.77 18.99
N ILE A 179 39.90 5.02 18.20
CA ILE A 179 38.61 5.49 18.74
C ILE A 179 38.04 4.49 19.75
N GLU A 180 38.06 3.19 19.43
CA GLU A 180 37.62 2.16 20.38
C GLU A 180 38.45 2.14 21.67
N MET A 181 39.78 2.32 21.57
CA MET A 181 40.65 2.42 22.75
C MET A 181 40.32 3.62 23.62
N VAL A 182 40.02 4.77 23.02
CA VAL A 182 39.57 5.96 23.74
C VAL A 182 38.28 5.64 24.49
N LEU A 183 37.28 5.03 23.83
CA LEU A 183 36.03 4.63 24.49
C LEU A 183 36.25 3.68 25.67
N MET A 184 37.18 2.73 25.54
CA MET A 184 37.49 1.76 26.59
C MET A 184 38.16 2.42 27.81
N VAL A 185 39.14 3.32 27.60
CA VAL A 185 39.84 3.97 28.72
C VAL A 185 38.99 5.03 29.42
N THR A 186 38.03 5.64 28.72
CA THR A 186 37.12 6.63 29.30
C THR A 186 35.82 6.04 29.84
N ALA A 187 35.66 4.72 29.83
CA ALA A 187 34.38 4.06 30.12
C ALA A 187 33.85 4.36 31.55
N ASP A 188 34.73 4.35 32.55
CA ASP A 188 34.42 4.76 33.91
C ASP A 188 35.69 5.14 34.68
N HIS A 189 35.57 6.03 35.67
CA HIS A 189 36.68 6.43 36.55
C HIS A 189 36.23 6.48 38.03
N GLY A 190 35.26 5.63 38.38
CA GLY A 190 34.75 5.47 39.74
C GLY A 190 33.67 6.48 40.15
N PRO A 191 32.98 6.22 41.28
CA PRO A 191 31.73 6.91 41.63
C PRO A 191 31.90 8.31 42.22
N ALA A 192 33.14 8.75 42.46
CA ALA A 192 33.44 10.03 43.12
C ALA A 192 33.46 11.23 42.16
N VAL A 193 33.52 10.98 40.85
CA VAL A 193 33.51 12.05 39.84
C VAL A 193 32.11 12.66 39.69
N SER A 194 32.03 13.93 39.28
CA SER A 194 30.79 14.70 39.27
C SER A 194 29.63 14.00 38.55
N GLY A 195 29.86 13.45 37.36
CA GLY A 195 28.82 12.78 36.59
C GLY A 195 28.33 11.49 37.22
N ALA A 196 29.25 10.63 37.67
CA ALA A 196 28.90 9.36 38.31
C ALA A 196 28.11 9.60 39.61
N HIS A 197 28.54 10.56 40.43
CA HIS A 197 27.85 10.92 41.65
C HIS A 197 26.40 11.38 41.39
N ASN A 198 26.20 12.28 40.42
CA ASN A 198 24.87 12.76 40.04
C ASN A 198 23.97 11.65 39.52
N THR A 199 24.48 10.75 38.68
CA THR A 199 23.74 9.57 38.19
C THR A 199 23.30 8.69 39.36
N ILE A 200 24.20 8.39 40.31
CA ILE A 200 23.91 7.55 41.47
C ILE A 200 22.88 8.19 42.38
N VAL A 201 23.01 9.48 42.70
CA VAL A 201 22.03 10.21 43.53
C VAL A 201 20.65 10.19 42.86
N THR A 202 20.60 10.44 41.55
CA THR A 202 19.35 10.46 40.78
C THR A 202 18.70 9.07 40.73
N ALA A 203 19.48 8.01 40.51
CA ALA A 203 19.00 6.64 40.54
C ALA A 203 18.48 6.25 41.94
N ARG A 204 19.20 6.65 43.01
CA ARG A 204 18.77 6.45 44.40
C ARG A 204 17.52 7.24 44.78
N ALA A 205 17.22 8.31 44.05
CA ALA A 205 15.96 9.03 44.16
C ALA A 205 14.80 8.34 43.41
N GLY A 206 14.99 7.11 42.91
CA GLY A 206 13.96 6.31 42.26
C GLY A 206 13.66 6.73 40.82
N LYS A 207 14.61 7.42 40.16
CA LYS A 207 14.47 7.81 38.75
C LYS A 207 14.88 6.69 37.80
N ASP A 208 14.34 6.73 36.59
CA ASP A 208 14.64 5.77 35.52
C ASP A 208 16.07 5.94 34.97
N LEU A 209 16.48 5.00 34.11
CA LEU A 209 17.82 4.96 33.51
C LEU A 209 18.15 6.23 32.72
N ILE A 210 17.23 6.72 31.88
CA ILE A 210 17.47 7.90 31.03
C ILE A 210 17.60 9.14 31.89
N SER A 211 16.67 9.34 32.84
CA SER A 211 16.73 10.45 33.79
C SER A 211 18.03 10.45 34.60
N SER A 212 18.44 9.28 35.09
CA SER A 212 19.66 9.15 35.89
C SER A 212 20.91 9.39 35.06
N LEU A 213 20.99 8.80 33.85
CA LEU A 213 22.10 8.99 32.92
C LEU A 213 22.26 10.45 32.51
N VAL A 214 21.17 11.11 32.07
CA VAL A 214 21.19 12.51 31.63
C VAL A 214 21.59 13.44 32.77
N SER A 215 21.11 13.19 34.00
CA SER A 215 21.51 13.96 35.18
C SER A 215 23.03 13.97 35.40
N GLY A 216 23.70 12.82 35.20
CA GLY A 216 25.15 12.75 35.21
C GLY A 216 25.81 13.40 33.99
N LEU A 217 25.30 13.13 32.79
CA LEU A 217 25.86 13.68 31.54
C LEU A 217 25.82 15.22 31.48
N MET A 218 24.81 15.86 32.10
CA MET A 218 24.73 17.33 32.18
C MET A 218 25.83 17.96 33.06
N THR A 219 26.63 17.16 33.77
CA THR A 219 27.82 17.65 34.46
C THR A 219 29.05 17.71 33.56
N VAL A 220 29.04 17.00 32.42
CA VAL A 220 30.15 16.98 31.47
C VAL A 220 30.25 18.33 30.78
N GLY A 221 31.42 18.98 30.89
CA GLY A 221 31.63 20.34 30.44
C GLY A 221 33.02 20.87 30.85
N PRO A 222 33.18 22.20 31.03
CA PRO A 222 34.51 22.82 31.17
C PRO A 222 35.38 22.31 32.34
N ARG A 223 34.76 21.82 33.42
CA ARG A 223 35.49 21.38 34.64
C ARG A 223 35.48 19.87 34.87
N PHE A 224 34.68 19.13 34.09
CA PHE A 224 34.56 17.68 34.21
C PHE A 224 34.39 17.10 32.80
N GLY A 225 35.40 16.38 32.30
CA GLY A 225 35.43 15.79 30.96
C GLY A 225 35.85 16.73 29.82
N GLY A 226 36.14 18.01 30.10
CA GLY A 226 36.62 18.98 29.10
C GLY A 226 38.14 19.09 28.93
N ALA A 227 38.92 18.31 29.69
CA ALA A 227 40.39 18.27 29.65
C ALA A 227 40.92 17.18 28.71
#